data_AF-A0AAW0E7T2-F1
#
_entry.id   AF-A0AAW0E7T2-F1
#
_cell.length_a   1.000
_cell.length_b   1.000
_cell.length_c   1.000
_cell.angle_alpha   90.00
_cell.angle_beta   90.00
_cell.angle_gamma   90.00
#
_symmetry.space_group_name_H-M   'P 1'
#
loop_
_entity.id
_entity.type
_entity.pdbx_description
1 polymer ?
#
loop_
_entity_poly.entity_id
_entity_poly.type
_entity_poly.pdbx_seq_one_letter_code
_entity_poly.pdbx_strand_id
1 'polypeptide(L)'
;MLPTVPYVQELPSYPTPPFLYLVSLDETNHHLQAIQDGAIIGFDMEGCQVNRAKLSKSGKKARLDQQIRDVRSNNFTIDWTDVETCLVQIVTQGGATFVINLNVMKAMPDELRRICESTTITKVSAGIVADGIRLWDDFRIQLHSAVSLGLLARLAYPTELVGDVAFLHEPSLGIIIHHTLGFKLEKGERRSNWRAIPLKESQKNYAACDPHASLAAYNVLQGFIAARGAPVERSWYCFDVVYRQRAVEGDHVRSWTPSCPWWSAAGFFKGFDYATQ
;
A
#
# COMPACT_ATOMS: atom_id res chain seq x y z
N MET A 1 9.21 -28.64 6.57
CA MET A 1 9.98 -27.92 5.52
C MET A 1 8.99 -27.06 4.77
N LEU A 2 9.19 -25.74 4.74
CA LEU A 2 8.45 -24.89 3.80
C LEU A 2 8.94 -25.25 2.39
N PRO A 3 8.05 -25.46 1.40
CA PRO A 3 8.48 -25.78 0.05
C PRO A 3 9.29 -24.62 -0.48
N THR A 4 10.56 -24.87 -0.78
CA THR A 4 11.40 -23.93 -1.50
C THR A 4 10.98 -24.01 -2.96
N VAL A 5 10.40 -22.92 -3.49
CA VAL A 5 10.19 -22.84 -4.93
C VAL A 5 11.59 -22.84 -5.57
N PRO A 6 11.92 -23.80 -6.46
CA PRO A 6 13.20 -23.78 -7.16
C PRO A 6 13.37 -22.42 -7.85
N TYR A 7 14.59 -21.90 -7.93
CA TYR A 7 14.87 -20.71 -8.74
C TYR A 7 14.63 -21.06 -10.21
N VAL A 8 13.40 -20.86 -10.69
CA VAL A 8 13.01 -21.09 -12.09
C VAL A 8 13.39 -19.85 -12.89
N GLN A 9 14.18 -20.03 -13.96
CA GLN A 9 14.70 -18.92 -14.77
C GLN A 9 13.60 -18.11 -15.48
N GLU A 10 12.42 -18.69 -15.73
CA GLU A 10 11.27 -17.95 -16.27
C GLU A 10 9.97 -18.32 -15.54
N LEU A 11 9.48 -17.39 -14.71
CA LEU A 11 8.16 -17.51 -14.11
C LEU A 11 7.07 -16.98 -15.06
N PRO A 12 5.86 -17.58 -15.05
CA PRO A 12 4.72 -17.05 -15.79
C PRO A 12 4.30 -15.68 -15.25
N SER A 13 3.71 -14.85 -16.12
CA SER A 13 3.11 -13.59 -15.70
C SER A 13 1.92 -13.85 -14.78
N TYR A 14 1.76 -12.99 -13.76
CA TYR A 14 0.58 -13.03 -12.90
C TYR A 14 -0.69 -12.80 -13.72
N PRO A 15 -1.74 -13.62 -13.54
CA PRO A 15 -2.96 -13.48 -14.33
C PRO A 15 -3.71 -12.19 -13.97
N THR A 16 -4.19 -11.49 -14.99
CA THR A 16 -5.04 -10.31 -14.78
C THR A 16 -6.41 -10.72 -14.26
N PRO A 17 -6.85 -10.22 -13.10
CA PRO A 17 -8.18 -10.52 -12.59
C PRO A 17 -9.26 -9.79 -13.41
N PRO A 18 -10.50 -10.31 -13.46
CA PRO A 18 -11.62 -9.51 -13.94
C PRO A 18 -11.84 -8.32 -12.98
N PHE A 19 -12.15 -7.15 -13.54
CA PHE A 19 -12.36 -5.93 -12.75
C PHE A 19 -13.51 -5.09 -13.30
N LEU A 20 -14.09 -4.29 -12.41
CA LEU A 20 -14.99 -3.20 -12.77
C LEU A 20 -14.21 -1.89 -12.78
N TYR A 21 -14.30 -1.16 -13.89
CA TYR A 21 -13.67 0.14 -14.06
C TYR A 21 -14.70 1.24 -13.78
N LEU A 22 -14.58 1.87 -12.61
CA LEU A 22 -15.59 2.78 -12.08
C LEU A 22 -15.20 4.23 -12.35
N VAL A 23 -16.14 4.99 -12.93
CA VAL A 23 -15.95 6.39 -13.33
C VAL A 23 -17.04 7.34 -12.81
N SER A 24 -18.05 6.79 -12.13
CA SER A 24 -19.15 7.53 -11.49
C SER A 24 -19.08 7.40 -9.96
N LEU A 25 -19.41 8.48 -9.23
CA LEU A 25 -19.52 8.47 -7.78
C LEU A 25 -20.62 7.54 -7.29
N ASP A 26 -21.81 7.60 -7.90
CA ASP A 26 -22.97 6.81 -7.47
C ASP A 26 -22.73 5.31 -7.67
N GLU A 27 -22.17 4.93 -8.82
CA GLU A 27 -21.81 3.54 -9.11
C GLU A 27 -20.73 3.03 -8.15
N THR A 28 -19.75 3.88 -7.85
CA THR A 28 -18.68 3.53 -6.90
C THR A 28 -19.23 3.32 -5.49
N ASN A 29 -20.01 4.25 -4.97
CA ASN A 29 -20.63 4.11 -3.66
C ASN A 29 -21.55 2.88 -3.61
N HIS A 30 -22.34 2.64 -4.66
CA HIS A 30 -23.22 1.47 -4.75
C HIS A 30 -22.48 0.13 -4.65
N HIS A 31 -21.31 0.00 -5.27
CA HIS A 31 -20.50 -1.22 -5.18
C HIS A 31 -19.75 -1.32 -3.84
N LEU A 32 -19.17 -0.23 -3.37
CA LEU A 32 -18.30 -0.24 -2.18
C LEU A 32 -19.07 -0.38 -0.86
N GLN A 33 -20.37 -0.02 -0.81
CA GLN A 33 -21.20 -0.24 0.38
C GLN A 33 -21.29 -1.72 0.79
N ALA A 34 -21.01 -2.66 -0.11
CA ALA A 34 -20.98 -4.09 0.20
C ALA A 34 -19.78 -4.49 1.08
N ILE A 35 -18.74 -3.64 1.19
CA ILE A 35 -17.55 -3.88 2.01
C ILE A 35 -17.87 -3.47 3.45
N GLN A 36 -18.07 -4.46 4.30
CA GLN A 36 -18.48 -4.30 5.69
C GLN A 36 -17.28 -4.36 6.65
N ASP A 37 -17.52 -3.97 7.90
CA ASP A 37 -16.54 -4.06 8.97
C ASP A 37 -15.98 -5.48 9.13
N GLY A 38 -14.70 -5.59 9.47
CA GLY A 38 -13.99 -6.86 9.58
C GLY A 38 -13.46 -7.40 8.24
N ALA A 39 -13.79 -6.76 7.11
CA ALA A 39 -13.23 -7.15 5.82
C ALA A 39 -11.72 -6.94 5.75
N ILE A 40 -11.04 -7.80 4.99
CA ILE A 40 -9.64 -7.62 4.58
C ILE A 40 -9.62 -7.40 3.08
N ILE A 41 -9.02 -6.31 2.61
CA ILE A 41 -9.02 -5.95 1.20
C ILE A 41 -7.59 -5.77 0.69
N GLY A 42 -7.36 -6.14 -0.58
CA GLY A 42 -6.22 -5.63 -1.34
C GLY A 42 -6.48 -4.17 -1.67
N PHE A 43 -5.47 -3.32 -1.50
CA PHE A 43 -5.58 -1.88 -1.70
C PHE A 43 -4.35 -1.39 -2.46
N ASP A 44 -4.52 -0.50 -3.43
CA ASP A 44 -3.39 0.19 -4.07
C ASP A 44 -3.82 1.55 -4.65
N MET A 45 -2.84 2.37 -5.00
CA MET A 45 -3.06 3.71 -5.54
C MET A 45 -2.06 4.09 -6.62
N GLU A 46 -2.58 4.58 -7.75
CA GLU A 46 -1.76 5.15 -8.82
C GLU A 46 -1.85 6.66 -8.86
N GLY A 47 -0.70 7.29 -9.13
CA GLY A 47 -0.58 8.74 -9.11
C GLY A 47 0.33 9.25 -10.20
N CYS A 48 0.10 10.48 -10.64
CA CYS A 48 0.87 11.10 -11.71
C CYS A 48 1.67 12.27 -11.15
N GLN A 49 2.96 12.32 -11.49
CA GLN A 49 3.82 13.43 -11.12
C GLN A 49 3.22 14.76 -11.61
N VAL A 50 3.21 15.75 -10.72
CA VAL A 50 2.84 17.13 -10.96
C VAL A 50 4.07 17.99 -10.76
N ASN A 51 4.31 18.89 -11.70
CA ASN A 51 5.35 19.88 -11.55
C ASN A 51 4.77 21.08 -10.75
N ARG A 52 4.67 20.97 -9.41
CA ARG A 52 4.03 22.01 -8.56
C ARG A 52 4.82 23.32 -8.52
N ALA A 53 6.05 23.37 -9.03
CA ALA A 53 6.81 24.61 -9.24
C ALA A 53 6.01 25.66 -10.05
N LYS A 54 5.13 25.23 -10.97
CA LYS A 54 4.24 26.12 -11.74
C LYS A 54 3.01 26.61 -10.96
N LEU A 55 2.54 25.88 -9.94
CA LEU A 55 1.38 26.25 -9.10
C LEU A 55 1.71 27.34 -8.07
N SER A 56 2.99 27.50 -7.72
CA SER A 56 3.50 28.51 -6.78
C SER A 56 3.14 29.96 -7.16
N LYS A 57 2.82 30.24 -8.43
CA LYS A 57 2.41 31.56 -8.91
C LYS A 57 0.96 31.95 -8.54
N SER A 58 0.17 31.04 -7.97
CA SER A 58 -1.28 31.22 -7.70
C SER A 58 -1.64 31.54 -6.23
N GLY A 59 -0.67 31.82 -5.36
CA GLY A 59 -0.93 32.26 -3.98
C GLY A 59 -1.43 31.19 -2.99
N LYS A 60 -1.86 30.00 -3.45
CA LYS A 60 -2.27 28.87 -2.58
C LYS A 60 -1.14 28.27 -1.74
N LYS A 61 0.12 28.51 -2.13
CA LYS A 61 1.34 28.00 -1.48
C LYS A 61 1.54 28.56 -0.05
N ALA A 62 1.19 29.82 0.20
CA ALA A 62 1.44 30.45 1.50
C ALA A 62 0.59 29.86 2.65
N ARG A 63 -0.65 29.45 2.37
CA ARG A 63 -1.54 28.82 3.36
C ARG A 63 -1.11 27.39 3.68
N LEU A 64 -0.58 26.68 2.69
CA LEU A 64 -0.05 25.32 2.83
C LEU A 64 1.31 25.32 3.55
N ASP A 65 2.20 26.27 3.23
CA ASP A 65 3.51 26.44 3.87
C ASP A 65 3.40 26.83 5.36
N GLN A 66 2.32 27.52 5.75
CA GLN A 66 2.06 27.82 7.17
C GLN A 66 1.66 26.56 7.95
N GLN A 67 0.74 25.76 7.41
CA GLN A 67 0.26 24.52 8.06
C GLN A 67 1.32 23.41 8.07
N ILE A 68 2.20 23.36 7.06
CA ILE A 68 3.35 22.44 7.01
C ILE A 68 4.42 22.83 8.05
N ARG A 69 4.62 24.13 8.32
CA ARG A 69 5.55 24.60 9.35
C ARG A 69 5.11 24.19 10.76
N ASP A 70 3.81 24.16 11.01
CA ASP A 70 3.26 23.77 12.31
C ASP A 70 3.40 22.27 12.61
N VAL A 71 3.64 21.43 11.58
CA VAL A 71 3.81 19.95 11.71
C VAL A 71 5.29 19.53 11.67
N ARG A 72 6.20 20.42 11.25
CA ARG A 72 7.62 20.12 10.94
C ARG A 72 8.56 19.95 12.15
N SER A 73 8.06 19.67 13.34
CA SER A 73 8.94 19.39 14.48
C SER A 73 9.58 18.00 14.49
N ASN A 74 9.30 17.11 13.52
CA ASN A 74 10.01 15.83 13.37
C ASN A 74 10.42 15.57 11.91
N ASN A 75 11.74 15.49 11.70
CA ASN A 75 12.43 15.34 10.42
C ASN A 75 12.02 14.07 9.65
N PHE A 76 11.52 14.24 8.42
CA PHE A 76 11.90 13.56 7.17
C PHE A 76 10.91 13.99 6.06
N THR A 77 11.39 14.61 4.98
CA THR A 77 10.56 14.92 3.80
C THR A 77 11.21 14.35 2.56
N ILE A 78 10.89 13.11 2.22
CA ILE A 78 10.77 12.75 0.81
C ILE A 78 9.58 13.56 0.30
N ASP A 79 9.81 14.43 -0.67
CA ASP A 79 8.79 15.33 -1.21
C ASP A 79 7.84 14.56 -2.13
N TRP A 80 7.01 13.69 -1.54
CA TRP A 80 5.89 13.03 -2.20
C TRP A 80 4.80 14.03 -2.62
N THR A 81 4.94 15.33 -2.29
CA THR A 81 3.93 16.34 -2.60
C THR A 81 3.81 16.61 -4.10
N ASP A 82 4.75 16.13 -4.92
CA ASP A 82 4.69 16.25 -6.37
C ASP A 82 3.99 15.07 -7.08
N VAL A 83 3.24 14.22 -6.39
CA VAL A 83 2.41 13.18 -7.02
C VAL A 83 0.95 13.37 -6.61
N GLU A 84 0.07 13.54 -7.58
CA GLU A 84 -1.38 13.58 -7.32
C GLU A 84 -1.97 12.19 -7.56
N THR A 85 -2.81 11.75 -6.64
CA THR A 85 -3.58 10.51 -6.75
C THR A 85 -4.54 10.59 -7.93
N CYS A 86 -4.47 9.59 -8.80
CA CYS A 86 -5.26 9.48 -10.02
C CYS A 86 -6.29 8.35 -9.93
N LEU A 87 -5.87 7.21 -9.36
CA LEU A 87 -6.68 6.01 -9.23
C LEU A 87 -6.55 5.45 -7.81
N VAL A 88 -7.59 4.74 -7.39
CA VAL A 88 -7.57 3.85 -6.22
C VAL A 88 -8.09 2.50 -6.66
N GLN A 89 -7.49 1.43 -6.16
CA GLN A 89 -7.92 0.07 -6.47
C GLN A 89 -8.21 -0.71 -5.21
N ILE A 90 -9.29 -1.51 -5.26
CA ILE A 90 -9.76 -2.33 -4.15
C ILE A 90 -10.04 -3.74 -4.66
N VAL A 91 -9.59 -4.74 -3.90
CA VAL A 91 -9.90 -6.15 -4.12
C VAL A 91 -10.48 -6.75 -2.84
N THR A 92 -11.63 -7.38 -2.94
CA THR A 92 -12.29 -8.05 -1.81
C THR A 92 -11.84 -9.51 -1.70
N GLN A 93 -11.99 -10.13 -0.52
CA GLN A 93 -11.73 -11.57 -0.36
C GLN A 93 -12.63 -12.45 -1.24
N GLY A 94 -13.81 -11.94 -1.64
CA GLY A 94 -14.71 -12.60 -2.58
C GLY A 94 -14.26 -12.53 -4.05
N GLY A 95 -13.14 -11.85 -4.35
CA GLY A 95 -12.55 -11.75 -5.69
C GLY A 95 -13.06 -10.57 -6.53
N ALA A 96 -14.00 -9.76 -6.02
CA ALA A 96 -14.41 -8.54 -6.72
C ALA A 96 -13.25 -7.53 -6.72
N THR A 97 -12.89 -7.05 -7.91
CA THR A 97 -11.80 -6.09 -8.14
C THR A 97 -12.38 -4.81 -8.75
N PHE A 98 -12.04 -3.67 -8.15
CA PHE A 98 -12.50 -2.35 -8.56
C PHE A 98 -11.30 -1.47 -8.90
N VAL A 99 -11.32 -0.87 -10.10
CA VAL A 99 -10.37 0.17 -10.52
C VAL A 99 -11.14 1.49 -10.58
N ILE A 100 -10.89 2.37 -9.63
CA ILE A 100 -11.69 3.57 -9.38
C ILE A 100 -10.94 4.78 -9.94
N ASN A 101 -11.52 5.46 -10.92
CA ASN A 101 -10.89 6.61 -11.56
C ASN A 101 -11.34 7.96 -10.98
N LEU A 102 -10.52 8.47 -10.06
CA LEU A 102 -10.76 9.77 -9.41
C LEU A 102 -10.56 10.95 -10.36
N ASN A 103 -9.74 10.81 -11.40
CA ASN A 103 -9.58 11.86 -12.41
C ASN A 103 -10.85 12.10 -13.23
N VAL A 104 -11.69 11.08 -13.44
CA VAL A 104 -12.97 11.27 -14.13
C VAL A 104 -14.01 11.80 -13.16
N MET A 105 -14.08 11.26 -11.93
CA MET A 105 -15.06 11.69 -10.92
C MET A 105 -14.81 13.10 -10.37
N LYS A 106 -13.55 13.56 -10.37
CA LYS A 106 -13.10 14.83 -9.77
C LYS A 106 -13.42 14.99 -8.28
N ALA A 107 -13.75 13.89 -7.61
CA ALA A 107 -14.10 13.84 -6.20
C ALA A 107 -13.79 12.46 -5.62
N MET A 108 -13.65 12.40 -4.31
CA MET A 108 -13.48 11.15 -3.55
C MET A 108 -14.86 10.58 -3.21
N PRO A 109 -15.20 9.34 -3.60
CA PRO A 109 -16.43 8.67 -3.17
C PRO A 109 -16.51 8.52 -1.64
N ASP A 110 -17.70 8.69 -1.07
CA ASP A 110 -17.94 8.61 0.38
C ASP A 110 -17.62 7.23 0.95
N GLU A 111 -18.02 6.17 0.24
CA GLU A 111 -17.73 4.81 0.67
C GLU A 111 -16.25 4.48 0.61
N LEU A 112 -15.52 5.06 -0.36
CA LEU A 112 -14.08 4.92 -0.43
C LEU A 112 -13.38 5.61 0.75
N ARG A 113 -13.84 6.82 1.11
CA ARG A 113 -13.38 7.49 2.33
C ARG A 113 -13.66 6.64 3.57
N ARG A 114 -14.88 6.14 3.74
CA ARG A 114 -15.28 5.26 4.86
C ARG A 114 -14.37 4.05 4.98
N ILE A 115 -14.04 3.40 3.86
CA ILE A 115 -13.15 2.23 3.83
C ILE A 115 -11.72 2.61 4.27
N CYS A 116 -11.16 3.70 3.74
CA CYS A 116 -9.83 4.16 4.13
C CYS A 116 -9.77 4.50 5.62
N GLU A 117 -10.79 5.20 6.13
CA GLU A 117 -10.86 5.71 7.50
C GLU A 117 -11.36 4.67 8.52
N SER A 118 -11.79 3.48 8.07
CA SER A 118 -12.22 2.41 8.98
C SER A 118 -11.04 1.73 9.68
N THR A 119 -11.13 1.59 11.00
CA THR A 119 -10.22 0.83 11.87
C THR A 119 -10.55 -0.67 11.95
N THR A 120 -11.60 -1.10 11.26
CA THR A 120 -12.06 -2.51 11.26
C THR A 120 -11.92 -3.14 9.88
N ILE A 121 -11.79 -2.34 8.82
CA ILE A 121 -11.50 -2.79 7.46
C ILE A 121 -9.98 -2.73 7.26
N THR A 122 -9.37 -3.90 7.06
CA THR A 122 -7.92 -4.04 6.89
C THR A 122 -7.53 -3.80 5.45
N LYS A 123 -6.58 -2.89 5.20
CA LYS A 123 -6.04 -2.60 3.86
C LYS A 123 -4.67 -3.25 3.72
N VAL A 124 -4.50 -4.13 2.74
CA VAL A 124 -3.26 -4.86 2.49
C VAL A 124 -2.61 -4.33 1.23
N SER A 125 -1.36 -3.87 1.33
CA SER A 125 -0.56 -3.46 0.17
C SER A 125 0.95 -3.55 0.43
N ALA A 126 1.74 -3.49 -0.63
CA ALA A 126 3.17 -3.23 -0.57
C ALA A 126 3.43 -1.73 -0.70
N GLY A 127 4.19 -1.13 0.22
CA GLY A 127 4.46 0.31 0.17
C GLY A 127 3.31 1.20 0.66
N ILE A 128 2.32 0.62 1.35
CA ILE A 128 1.06 1.25 1.81
C ILE A 128 1.22 2.58 2.58
N VAL A 129 2.39 2.84 3.15
CA VAL A 129 2.68 4.08 3.86
C VAL A 129 2.72 5.27 2.90
N ALA A 130 3.29 5.08 1.72
CA ALA A 130 3.29 6.11 0.68
C ALA A 130 1.85 6.43 0.24
N ASP A 131 0.99 5.42 0.18
CA ASP A 131 -0.43 5.57 -0.17
C ASP A 131 -1.17 6.38 0.91
N GLY A 132 -0.98 6.04 2.18
CA GLY A 132 -1.56 6.79 3.29
C GLY A 132 -1.09 8.25 3.36
N ILE A 133 0.19 8.51 3.07
CA ILE A 133 0.71 9.89 2.97
C ILE A 133 0.02 10.63 1.82
N ARG A 134 -0.15 10.00 0.65
CA ARG A 134 -0.84 10.58 -0.51
C ARG A 134 -2.31 10.85 -0.21
N LEU A 135 -3.02 9.93 0.44
CA LEU A 135 -4.41 10.13 0.89
C LEU A 135 -4.55 11.35 1.80
N TRP A 136 -3.61 11.52 2.74
CA TRP A 136 -3.59 12.70 3.59
C TRP A 136 -3.31 13.97 2.77
N ASP A 137 -2.27 13.94 1.93
CA ASP A 137 -1.80 15.12 1.19
C ASP A 137 -2.82 15.62 0.18
N ASP A 138 -3.53 14.72 -0.52
CA ASP A 138 -4.50 15.06 -1.56
C ASP A 138 -5.94 15.23 -1.03
N PHE A 139 -6.37 14.42 -0.05
CA PHE A 139 -7.78 14.35 0.36
C PHE A 139 -8.03 14.54 1.86
N ARG A 140 -6.97 14.73 2.66
CA ARG A 140 -7.03 14.78 4.13
C ARG A 140 -7.70 13.55 4.73
N ILE A 141 -7.46 12.39 4.12
CA ILE A 141 -7.94 11.08 4.57
C ILE A 141 -6.84 10.41 5.38
N GLN A 142 -7.22 9.84 6.52
CA GLN A 142 -6.35 9.00 7.33
C GLN A 142 -6.55 7.54 6.90
N LEU A 143 -5.47 6.79 6.77
CA LEU A 143 -5.54 5.38 6.40
C LEU A 143 -5.35 4.53 7.64
N HIS A 144 -6.41 3.92 8.15
CA HIS A 144 -6.33 3.07 9.35
C HIS A 144 -6.16 1.59 8.99
N SER A 145 -5.70 0.75 9.91
CA SER A 145 -5.57 -0.71 9.72
C SER A 145 -4.85 -1.09 8.42
N ALA A 146 -3.76 -0.40 8.13
CA ALA A 146 -2.89 -0.63 6.99
C ALA A 146 -1.87 -1.74 7.32
N VAL A 147 -1.95 -2.84 6.58
CA VAL A 147 -1.02 -3.96 6.63
C VAL A 147 0.07 -3.76 5.58
N SER A 148 1.33 -3.68 6.03
CA SER A 148 2.49 -3.78 5.13
C SER A 148 2.75 -5.24 4.78
N LEU A 149 2.57 -5.57 3.50
CA LEU A 149 2.89 -6.89 2.96
C LEU A 149 4.39 -7.20 3.08
N GLY A 150 5.25 -6.18 2.99
CA GLY A 150 6.69 -6.34 3.13
C GLY A 150 7.10 -6.76 4.54
N LEU A 151 6.52 -6.14 5.57
CA LEU A 151 6.74 -6.55 6.96
C LEU A 151 6.19 -7.95 7.24
N LEU A 152 5.00 -8.26 6.70
CA LEU A 152 4.40 -9.59 6.84
C LEU A 152 5.27 -10.67 6.18
N ALA A 153 5.81 -10.41 4.98
CA ALA A 153 6.70 -11.33 4.29
C ALA A 153 7.96 -11.64 5.12
N ARG A 154 8.54 -10.62 5.77
CA ARG A 154 9.69 -10.79 6.68
C ARG A 154 9.36 -11.66 7.89
N LEU A 155 8.13 -11.64 8.39
CA LEU A 155 7.70 -12.52 9.49
C LEU A 155 7.48 -13.96 9.02
N ALA A 156 7.01 -14.15 7.80
CA ALA A 156 6.65 -15.44 7.24
C ALA A 156 7.85 -16.27 6.73
N TYR A 157 8.88 -15.63 6.17
CA TYR A 157 10.05 -16.33 5.64
C TYR A 157 11.16 -16.52 6.69
N PRO A 158 11.88 -17.66 6.73
CA PRO A 158 13.01 -17.83 7.64
C PRO A 158 14.22 -17.07 7.10
N THR A 159 15.08 -16.62 8.01
CA THR A 159 16.34 -15.93 7.70
C THR A 159 17.27 -16.70 6.77
N GLU A 160 17.19 -18.04 6.72
CA GLU A 160 18.08 -18.85 5.87
C GLU A 160 17.63 -19.00 4.41
N LEU A 161 16.37 -18.67 4.08
CA LEU A 161 15.80 -18.94 2.74
C LEU A 161 15.97 -17.78 1.75
N VAL A 162 16.70 -16.75 2.15
CA VAL A 162 16.39 -15.43 1.67
C VAL A 162 17.67 -14.61 1.46
N GLY A 163 18.34 -14.90 0.34
CA GLY A 163 19.46 -14.07 -0.14
C GLY A 163 19.03 -12.66 -0.54
N ASP A 164 17.77 -12.45 -0.97
CA ASP A 164 17.29 -11.17 -1.53
C ASP A 164 16.19 -10.46 -0.71
N VAL A 165 15.34 -11.19 0.02
CA VAL A 165 14.16 -10.66 0.77
C VAL A 165 14.49 -10.29 2.23
N ALA A 166 15.60 -10.78 2.81
CA ALA A 166 15.93 -10.65 4.24
C ALA A 166 16.75 -9.40 4.53
N PHE A 167 17.51 -8.91 3.54
CA PHE A 167 18.30 -7.70 3.64
C PHE A 167 17.50 -6.43 3.31
N LEU A 168 16.27 -6.57 2.81
CA LEU A 168 15.39 -5.45 2.52
C LEU A 168 14.50 -5.14 3.72
N HIS A 169 14.43 -3.87 4.12
CA HIS A 169 13.53 -3.42 5.19
C HIS A 169 12.06 -3.76 4.87
N GLU A 170 11.65 -3.55 3.63
CA GLU A 170 10.37 -4.00 3.07
C GLU A 170 10.59 -4.42 1.60
N PRO A 171 10.44 -5.71 1.24
CA PRO A 171 10.59 -6.18 -0.13
C PRO A 171 9.55 -5.56 -1.08
N SER A 172 9.93 -5.35 -2.34
CA SER A 172 8.99 -4.91 -3.36
C SER A 172 7.91 -5.97 -3.63
N LEU A 173 6.73 -5.54 -4.08
CA LEU A 173 5.63 -6.44 -4.41
C LEU A 173 6.07 -7.56 -5.37
N GLY A 174 6.79 -7.22 -6.44
CA GLY A 174 7.27 -8.22 -7.40
C GLY A 174 8.18 -9.30 -6.80
N ILE A 175 9.00 -8.95 -5.81
CA ILE A 175 9.81 -9.93 -5.05
C ILE A 175 8.91 -10.82 -4.21
N ILE A 176 7.93 -10.23 -3.51
CA ILE A 176 6.98 -10.99 -2.69
C ILE A 176 6.23 -11.99 -3.58
N ILE A 177 5.60 -11.53 -4.66
CA ILE A 177 4.84 -12.38 -5.58
C ILE A 177 5.68 -13.50 -6.19
N HIS A 178 6.94 -13.23 -6.55
CA HIS A 178 7.86 -14.25 -7.04
C HIS A 178 7.99 -15.39 -6.02
N HIS A 179 8.30 -15.06 -4.76
CA HIS A 179 8.57 -16.07 -3.73
C HIS A 179 7.31 -16.68 -3.12
N THR A 180 6.18 -15.98 -3.09
CA THR A 180 4.94 -16.46 -2.46
C THR A 180 4.07 -17.24 -3.45
N LEU A 181 3.95 -16.75 -4.68
CA LEU A 181 2.98 -17.27 -5.65
C LEU A 181 3.66 -17.89 -6.89
N GLY A 182 4.96 -17.69 -7.10
CA GLY A 182 5.66 -18.23 -8.28
C GLY A 182 5.28 -17.53 -9.59
N PHE A 183 4.96 -16.23 -9.53
CA PHE A 183 4.66 -15.42 -10.71
C PHE A 183 5.57 -14.20 -10.81
N LYS A 184 5.69 -13.65 -12.01
CA LYS A 184 6.24 -12.29 -12.22
C LYS A 184 5.11 -11.28 -12.38
N LEU A 185 5.24 -10.12 -11.73
CA LEU A 185 4.42 -8.97 -12.04
C LEU A 185 5.00 -8.19 -13.22
N GLU A 186 4.13 -7.66 -14.06
CA GLU A 186 4.54 -6.74 -15.12
C GLU A 186 5.05 -5.42 -14.51
N LYS A 187 6.04 -4.80 -15.14
CA LYS A 187 6.65 -3.54 -14.63
C LYS A 187 6.28 -2.30 -15.47
N GLY A 188 5.51 -2.47 -16.54
CA GLY A 188 5.44 -1.53 -17.67
C GLY A 188 4.70 -0.23 -17.39
N GLU A 189 3.71 -0.21 -16.50
CA GLU A 189 2.79 0.93 -16.36
C GLU A 189 3.05 1.79 -15.11
N ARG A 190 3.94 1.37 -14.21
CA ARG A 190 4.23 2.06 -12.94
C ARG A 190 4.56 3.56 -13.09
N ARG A 191 5.10 3.98 -14.24
CA ARG A 191 5.47 5.38 -14.54
C ARG A 191 4.65 6.00 -15.66
N SER A 192 3.48 5.43 -15.97
CA SER A 192 2.62 5.89 -17.05
C SER A 192 1.88 7.17 -16.70
N ASN A 193 1.29 7.79 -17.72
CA ASN A 193 0.41 8.94 -17.51
C ASN A 193 -0.96 8.47 -16.97
N TRP A 194 -1.07 8.42 -15.64
CA TRP A 194 -2.30 8.03 -14.94
C TRP A 194 -3.42 9.10 -14.99
N ARG A 195 -3.15 10.29 -15.55
CA ARG A 195 -4.17 11.31 -15.86
C ARG A 195 -4.83 11.12 -17.22
N ALA A 196 -4.37 10.17 -18.03
CA ALA A 196 -4.93 9.99 -19.37
C ALA A 196 -6.42 9.61 -19.30
N ILE A 197 -7.23 10.26 -20.13
CA ILE A 197 -8.65 9.97 -20.31
C ILE A 197 -8.89 9.80 -21.82
N PRO A 198 -9.22 8.58 -22.30
CA PRO A 198 -9.31 7.34 -21.54
C PRO A 198 -7.94 6.76 -21.13
N LEU A 199 -7.92 5.92 -20.10
CA LEU A 199 -6.76 5.04 -19.80
C LEU A 199 -6.69 3.90 -20.80
N LYS A 200 -5.47 3.44 -21.11
CA LYS A 200 -5.24 2.24 -21.92
C LYS A 200 -5.69 0.99 -21.16
N GLU A 201 -6.03 -0.08 -21.90
CA GLU A 201 -6.32 -1.38 -21.28
C GLU A 201 -5.14 -1.93 -20.47
N SER A 202 -3.90 -1.76 -20.95
CA SER A 202 -2.71 -2.16 -20.20
C SER A 202 -2.59 -1.47 -18.84
N GLN A 203 -2.95 -0.19 -18.75
CA GLN A 203 -2.97 0.57 -17.50
C GLN A 203 -4.03 0.04 -16.53
N LYS A 204 -5.23 -0.25 -17.03
CA LYS A 204 -6.32 -0.80 -16.21
C LYS A 204 -5.96 -2.20 -15.69
N ASN A 205 -5.42 -3.06 -16.57
CA ASN A 205 -4.98 -4.40 -16.21
C ASN A 205 -3.88 -4.37 -15.15
N TYR A 206 -2.87 -3.51 -15.33
CA TYR A 206 -1.81 -3.30 -14.36
C TYR A 206 -2.39 -2.89 -13.00
N ALA A 207 -3.24 -1.86 -12.99
CA ALA A 207 -3.86 -1.33 -11.76
C ALA A 207 -4.72 -2.38 -11.04
N ALA A 208 -5.39 -3.27 -11.78
CA ALA A 208 -6.17 -4.35 -11.18
C ALA A 208 -5.28 -5.46 -10.58
N CYS A 209 -4.10 -5.72 -11.16
CA CYS A 209 -3.20 -6.78 -10.74
C CYS A 209 -2.56 -6.54 -9.36
N ASP A 210 -2.03 -5.33 -9.10
CA ASP A 210 -1.22 -5.06 -7.90
C ASP A 210 -1.97 -5.30 -6.57
N PRO A 211 -3.19 -4.78 -6.33
CA PRO A 211 -3.93 -5.09 -5.10
C PRO A 211 -4.42 -6.55 -5.05
N HIS A 212 -4.71 -7.16 -6.21
CA HIS A 212 -5.15 -8.55 -6.27
C HIS A 212 -4.02 -9.51 -5.89
N ALA A 213 -2.84 -9.29 -6.45
CA ALA A 213 -1.63 -10.03 -6.10
C ALA A 213 -1.24 -9.82 -4.64
N SER A 214 -1.39 -8.59 -4.13
CA SER A 214 -1.14 -8.27 -2.71
C SER A 214 -2.03 -9.07 -1.77
N LEU A 215 -3.35 -9.13 -2.03
CA LEU A 215 -4.28 -9.89 -1.21
C LEU A 215 -4.02 -11.41 -1.29
N ALA A 216 -3.72 -11.92 -2.48
CA ALA A 216 -3.37 -13.33 -2.68
C ALA A 216 -2.10 -13.71 -1.90
N ALA A 217 -1.05 -12.88 -1.96
CA ALA A 217 0.18 -13.09 -1.23
C ALA A 217 -0.04 -13.01 0.29
N TYR A 218 -0.85 -12.06 0.77
CA TYR A 218 -1.21 -11.96 2.17
C TYR A 218 -1.81 -13.26 2.72
N ASN A 219 -2.75 -13.87 2.01
CA ASN A 219 -3.36 -15.13 2.44
C ASN A 219 -2.33 -16.26 2.58
N VAL A 220 -1.39 -16.37 1.64
CA VAL A 220 -0.30 -17.36 1.68
C VAL A 220 0.65 -17.10 2.86
N LEU A 221 1.08 -15.85 3.04
CA LEU A 221 1.99 -15.44 4.10
C LEU A 221 1.38 -15.66 5.49
N GLN A 222 0.09 -15.36 5.67
CA GLN A 222 -0.64 -15.67 6.90
C GLN A 222 -0.66 -17.18 7.18
N GLY A 223 -0.86 -18.01 6.14
CA GLY A 223 -0.76 -19.47 6.26
C GLY A 223 0.62 -19.93 6.74
N PHE A 224 1.70 -19.34 6.22
CA PHE A 224 3.06 -19.66 6.67
C PHE A 224 3.31 -19.25 8.12
N ILE A 225 2.82 -18.08 8.53
CA ILE A 225 2.92 -17.60 9.91
C ILE A 225 2.15 -18.53 10.86
N ALA A 226 0.91 -18.88 10.51
CA ALA A 226 0.10 -19.80 11.31
C ALA A 226 0.76 -21.18 11.45
N ALA A 227 1.33 -21.72 10.38
CA ALA A 227 2.01 -23.03 10.39
C ALA A 227 3.27 -23.07 11.27
N ARG A 228 3.90 -21.92 11.55
CA ARG A 228 5.05 -21.84 12.47
C ARG A 228 4.66 -22.00 13.94
N GLY A 229 3.40 -21.71 14.28
CA GLY A 229 2.90 -21.77 15.66
C GLY A 229 3.54 -20.76 16.62
N ALA A 230 4.36 -19.84 16.12
CA ALA A 230 4.99 -18.81 16.93
C ALA A 230 4.07 -17.58 17.05
N PRO A 231 3.95 -16.96 18.24
CA PRO A 231 3.05 -15.83 18.43
C PRO A 231 3.51 -14.66 17.55
N VAL A 232 2.59 -14.15 16.73
CA VAL A 232 2.78 -12.95 15.93
C VAL A 232 1.70 -11.94 16.32
N GLU A 233 2.14 -10.77 16.78
CA GLU A 233 1.22 -9.68 17.06
C GLU A 233 0.94 -8.90 15.78
N ARG A 234 -0.34 -8.58 15.57
CA ARG A 234 -0.81 -7.79 14.42
C ARG A 234 -0.11 -6.43 14.33
N SER A 235 0.17 -5.82 15.47
CA SER A 235 0.87 -4.54 15.62
C SER A 235 2.31 -4.54 15.08
N TRP A 236 2.88 -5.70 14.70
CA TRP A 236 4.22 -5.78 14.10
C TRP A 236 4.22 -5.45 12.61
N TYR A 237 3.07 -5.57 11.93
CA TYR A 237 2.93 -5.36 10.50
C TYR A 237 1.68 -4.56 10.09
N CYS A 238 0.78 -4.28 11.03
CA CYS A 238 -0.41 -3.45 10.86
C CYS A 238 -0.28 -2.17 11.70
N PHE A 239 -0.64 -1.04 11.10
CA PHE A 239 -0.54 0.29 11.70
C PHE A 239 -1.52 1.25 11.02
N ASP A 240 -1.62 2.47 11.55
CA ASP A 240 -2.36 3.55 10.89
C ASP A 240 -1.37 4.50 10.20
N VAL A 241 -1.82 5.23 9.18
CA VAL A 241 -1.10 6.34 8.56
C VAL A 241 -1.92 7.62 8.78
N VAL A 242 -1.48 8.41 9.75
CA VAL A 242 -2.18 9.57 10.29
C VAL A 242 -1.23 10.76 10.26
N TYR A 243 -1.70 11.91 9.75
CA TYR A 243 -0.88 13.12 9.60
C TYR A 243 0.48 12.88 8.93
N ARG A 244 0.51 12.01 7.89
CA ARG A 244 1.72 11.61 7.13
C ARG A 244 2.71 10.74 7.92
N GLN A 245 2.32 10.21 9.07
CA GLN A 245 3.16 9.41 9.95
C GLN A 245 2.51 8.06 10.22
N ARG A 246 3.34 7.04 10.48
CA ARG A 246 2.83 5.77 11.01
C ARG A 246 2.41 6.00 12.46
N ALA A 247 1.24 5.51 12.81
CA ALA A 247 0.68 5.57 14.16
C ALA A 247 0.28 4.18 14.64
N VAL A 248 0.14 4.03 15.96
CA VAL A 248 -0.34 2.79 16.56
C VAL A 248 -1.76 2.52 16.06
N GLU A 249 -2.07 1.26 15.75
CA GLU A 249 -3.40 0.88 15.26
C GLU A 249 -4.47 1.32 16.27
N GLY A 250 -5.39 2.21 15.84
CA GLY A 250 -6.46 2.75 16.68
C GLY A 250 -6.05 3.84 17.68
N ASP A 251 -4.76 4.24 17.73
CA ASP A 251 -4.26 5.33 18.59
C ASP A 251 -3.42 6.32 17.77
N HIS A 252 -4.01 7.50 17.52
CA HIS A 252 -3.45 8.55 16.67
C HIS A 252 -2.40 9.43 17.36
N VAL A 253 -2.03 9.14 18.61
CA VAL A 253 -1.22 10.06 19.44
C VAL A 253 0.27 9.71 19.41
N ARG A 254 0.64 8.52 18.92
CA ARG A 254 2.02 8.00 19.03
C ARG A 254 2.58 7.54 17.69
N SER A 255 3.79 8.01 17.37
CA SER A 255 4.56 7.50 16.23
C SER A 255 4.82 6.01 16.39
N TRP A 256 4.56 5.23 15.35
CA TRP A 256 4.77 3.78 15.34
C TRP A 256 6.04 3.39 14.60
N THR A 257 6.79 2.47 15.18
CA THR A 257 7.92 1.79 14.54
C THR A 257 7.72 0.28 14.58
N PRO A 258 8.05 -0.44 13.49
CA PRO A 258 7.99 -1.89 13.48
C PRO A 258 8.88 -2.47 14.60
N SER A 259 8.31 -3.27 15.49
CA SER A 259 9.05 -3.95 16.56
C SER A 259 8.65 -5.41 16.61
N CYS A 260 9.49 -6.29 16.06
CA CYS A 260 9.38 -7.73 16.23
C CYS A 260 10.66 -8.22 16.93
N PRO A 261 10.56 -8.94 18.07
CA PRO A 261 11.71 -9.49 18.77
C PRO A 261 12.58 -10.42 17.91
N TRP A 262 12.01 -11.03 16.86
CA TRP A 262 12.75 -11.92 15.97
C TRP A 262 13.70 -11.16 15.05
N TRP A 263 13.38 -9.91 14.70
CA TRP A 263 14.24 -9.10 13.83
C TRP A 263 15.53 -8.64 14.55
N SER A 264 15.47 -8.39 15.86
CA SER A 264 16.64 -7.99 16.64
C SER A 264 17.55 -9.18 16.99
N ALA A 265 16.97 -10.36 17.29
CA ALA A 265 17.71 -11.58 17.60
C ALA A 265 18.56 -12.09 16.43
N ALA A 266 18.13 -11.84 15.20
CA ALA A 266 18.87 -12.23 13.99
C ALA A 266 20.00 -11.25 13.60
N GLY A 267 20.31 -10.25 14.44
CA GLY A 267 21.46 -9.34 14.23
C GLY A 267 21.22 -8.18 13.27
N PHE A 268 19.98 -7.94 12.82
CA PHE A 268 19.66 -6.98 11.75
C PHE A 268 19.59 -5.51 12.18
N PHE A 269 19.63 -5.19 13.48
CA PHE A 269 19.41 -3.83 14.00
C PHE A 269 20.68 -3.09 14.46
N LYS A 270 21.88 -3.51 14.04
CA LYS A 270 23.08 -2.68 14.25
C LYS A 270 23.16 -1.58 13.18
N GLY A 271 22.51 -0.46 13.48
CA GLY A 271 22.85 0.84 12.92
C GLY A 271 22.00 1.28 11.74
N PHE A 272 20.80 1.81 12.01
CA PHE A 272 20.21 2.84 11.17
C PHE A 272 19.47 3.82 12.09
N ASP A 273 20.17 4.92 12.40
CA ASP A 273 19.55 6.10 12.97
C ASP A 273 18.70 6.75 11.86
N TYR A 274 17.41 6.93 12.11
CA TYR A 274 16.47 7.57 11.18
C TYR A 274 16.77 9.07 10.99
N ALA A 275 17.92 9.57 11.46
CA ALA A 275 18.29 10.99 11.45
C ALA A 275 19.14 11.44 10.25
N THR A 276 19.70 10.53 9.45
CA THR A 276 20.58 10.93 8.34
C THR A 276 20.49 9.99 7.14
N GLN A 277 19.69 10.39 6.15
CA GLN A 277 19.93 10.18 4.71
C GLN A 277 19.03 11.11 3.90
#